data_AF-A0A958XNC3-F1
#
_entry.id   AF-A0A958XNC3-F1
#
_cell.length_a   1.000
_cell.length_b   1.000
_cell.length_c   1.000
_cell.angle_alpha   90.00
_cell.angle_beta   90.00
_cell.angle_gamma   90.00
#
_symmetry.space_group_name_H-M   'P 1'
#
loop_
_entity.id
_entity.type
_entity.pdbx_description
1 polymer ?
#
loop_
_entity_poly.entity_id
_entity_poly.type
_entity_poly.pdbx_seq_one_letter_code
_entity_poly.pdbx_strand_id
1 'polypeptide(L)' 'EKVLSQKLDYIHLNPVRAGFVDKPEDWKFSSAPFYASTREDADSAYEVLIDIHPVWQWFYEEGPGAW' A
#
# COMPACT_ATOMS: atom_id res chain seq x y z
N GLU A 1 12.01 3.96 4.16
CA GLU A 1 11.51 2.74 3.48
C GLU A 1 10.66 1.80 4.34
N LYS A 2 11.09 1.39 5.55
CA LYS A 2 10.42 0.35 6.36
C LYS A 2 8.92 0.60 6.66
N VAL A 3 8.52 1.86 6.86
CA VAL A 3 7.12 2.23 7.15
C VAL A 3 6.19 2.01 5.95
N LEU A 4 6.67 2.24 4.72
CA LEU A 4 5.87 2.07 3.52
C LEU A 4 5.58 0.59 3.26
N SER A 5 6.61 -0.27 3.37
CA SER A 5 6.45 -1.72 3.26
C SER A 5 5.45 -2.24 4.30
N GLN A 6 5.55 -1.78 5.54
CA GLN A 6 4.62 -2.19 6.61
C GLN A 6 3.17 -1.83 6.27
N LYS A 7 2.93 -0.64 5.69
CA LYS A 7 1.59 -0.22 5.26
C LYS A 7 1.10 -1.03 4.05
N LEU A 8 1.98 -1.32 3.09
CA LEU A 8 1.66 -2.17 1.94
C LEU A 8 1.25 -3.57 2.40
N ASP A 9 2.04 -4.19 3.29
CA ASP A 9 1.74 -5.50 3.88
C ASP A 9 0.39 -5.50 4.59
N TYR A 10 0.09 -4.45 5.37
CA TYR A 10 -1.20 -4.31 6.03
C TYR A 10 -2.36 -4.28 5.01
N ILE A 11 -2.26 -3.45 3.97
CA ILE A 11 -3.30 -3.30 2.95
C ILE A 11 -3.51 -4.60 2.18
N HIS A 12 -2.44 -5.27 1.78
CA HIS A 12 -2.49 -6.53 1.01
C HIS A 12 -2.98 -7.72 1.85
N LEU A 13 -2.72 -7.73 3.16
CA LEU A 13 -3.21 -8.80 4.05
C LEU A 13 -4.65 -8.59 4.53
N ASN A 14 -5.25 -7.42 4.36
CA ASN A 14 -6.62 -7.17 4.83
C ASN A 14 -7.67 -8.13 4.22
N PRO A 15 -7.68 -8.40 2.89
CA PRO A 15 -8.59 -9.36 2.29
C PRO A 15 -8.44 -10.78 2.85
N VAL A 16 -7.21 -11.17 3.19
CA VAL A 16 -6.90 -12.48 3.79
C VAL A 16 -7.38 -12.55 5.24
N ARG A 17 -7.09 -11.52 6.04
CA ARG A 17 -7.53 -11.42 7.45
C ARG A 17 -9.05 -11.36 7.57
N ALA A 18 -9.72 -10.78 6.58
CA ALA A 18 -11.17 -10.75 6.48
C ALA A 18 -11.78 -12.08 5.98
N GLY A 19 -10.96 -13.02 5.51
CA GLY A 19 -11.40 -14.33 5.02
C GLY A 19 -12.03 -14.32 3.63
N PHE A 20 -11.80 -13.26 2.83
CA PHE A 20 -12.34 -13.19 1.47
C PHE A 20 -11.53 -13.99 0.45
N VAL A 21 -10.22 -14.12 0.68
CA VAL A 21 -9.27 -14.83 -0.18
C VAL A 21 -8.20 -15.51 0.68
N ASP A 22 -7.60 -16.58 0.14
CA ASP A 22 -6.54 -17.31 0.83
C ASP A 22 -5.17 -16.61 0.71
N LYS A 23 -4.95 -15.88 -0.39
CA LYS A 23 -3.71 -15.13 -0.63
C LYS A 23 -3.97 -13.68 -1.04
N PRO A 24 -3.07 -12.74 -0.71
CA PRO A 24 -3.20 -11.33 -1.12
C PRO A 24 -3.38 -11.13 -2.63
N GLU A 25 -2.60 -11.85 -3.44
CA GLU A 25 -2.60 -11.78 -4.90
C GLU A 25 -3.89 -12.29 -5.56
N ASP A 26 -4.75 -13.01 -4.83
CA ASP A 26 -6.06 -13.41 -5.35
C ASP A 26 -7.08 -12.25 -5.26
N TRP A 27 -6.75 -11.18 -4.53
CA TRP A 27 -7.63 -10.03 -4.38
C TRP A 27 -7.53 -9.05 -5.56
N LYS A 28 -8.43 -9.23 -6.53
CA LYS A 28 -8.54 -8.43 -7.77
C LYS A 28 -8.64 -6.91 -7.55
N PHE A 29 -9.15 -6.47 -6.41
CA PHE A 29 -9.33 -5.04 -6.10
C PHE A 29 -8.17 -4.46 -5.29
N SER A 30 -6.96 -5.02 -5.44
CA SER A 30 -5.73 -4.45 -4.90
C SER A 30 -4.57 -4.54 -5.89
N SER A 31 -3.48 -3.86 -5.57
CA SER A 31 -2.20 -3.98 -6.28
C SER A 31 -1.40 -5.23 -5.91
N ALA A 32 -1.85 -6.07 -4.97
CA ALA A 32 -1.12 -7.26 -4.53
C ALA A 32 -0.67 -8.20 -5.68
N PRO A 33 -1.48 -8.49 -6.72
CA PRO A 33 -1.03 -9.35 -7.82
C PRO A 33 0.15 -8.76 -8.60
N PHE A 34 0.17 -7.43 -8.78
CA PHE A 34 1.28 -6.74 -9.45
C PHE A 34 2.57 -6.87 -8.65
N TYR A 35 2.53 -6.63 -7.33
CA TYR A 35 3.69 -6.80 -6.44
C TYR A 35 4.16 -8.26 -6.32
N ALA A 36 3.26 -9.22 -6.45
CA ALA A 36 3.61 -10.64 -6.51
C ALA A 36 4.36 -10.97 -7.82
N SER A 37 3.94 -10.35 -8.94
CA SER A 37 4.57 -10.56 -10.25
C SER A 37 5.90 -9.82 -10.45
N THR A 38 6.12 -8.68 -9.79
CA THR A 38 7.36 -7.89 -9.91
C THR A 38 8.50 -8.37 -9.01
N ARG A 39 8.31 -9.42 -8.20
CA ARG A 39 9.35 -9.98 -7.33
C ARG A 39 10.34 -10.91 -8.04
N GLU A 40 10.29 -11.04 -9.36
CA GLU A 40 11.26 -11.85 -10.12
C GLU A 40 12.59 -11.14 -10.42
N ASP A 41 12.71 -9.82 -10.23
CA ASP A 41 13.97 -9.08 -10.41
C ASP A 41 14.32 -8.23 -9.18
N ALA A 42 15.45 -8.56 -8.53
CA ALA A 42 15.86 -8.01 -7.23
C ALA A 42 16.39 -6.56 -7.25
N ASP A 43 16.31 -5.84 -8.37
CA ASP A 43 17.06 -4.57 -8.55
C ASP A 43 16.25 -3.34 -8.98
N SER A 44 14.92 -3.41 -9.08
CA SER A 44 14.13 -2.22 -9.40
C SER A 44 13.75 -1.45 -8.14
N ALA A 45 14.61 -0.48 -7.76
CA ALA A 45 14.32 0.51 -6.74
C ALA A 45 13.06 1.29 -7.14
N TYR A 46 11.97 1.08 -6.42
CA TYR A 46 10.71 1.79 -6.62
C TYR A 46 10.91 3.27 -6.28
N GLU A 47 10.88 4.16 -7.28
CA GLU A 47 10.66 5.59 -7.03
C GLU A 47 9.21 5.80 -6.59
N VAL A 48 9.05 6.36 -5.40
CA VAL A 48 7.76 6.48 -4.74
C VAL A 48 6.91 7.52 -5.47
N LEU A 49 5.75 7.08 -5.94
CA LEU A 49 4.68 7.89 -6.56
C LEU A 49 3.98 8.80 -5.53
N ILE A 50 4.74 9.37 -4.58
CA ILE A 50 4.23 10.22 -3.49
C ILE A 50 4.21 11.70 -3.86
N ASP A 51 4.84 12.07 -4.99
CA ASP A 51 4.92 13.47 -5.42
C ASP A 51 3.71 13.97 -6.23
N ILE A 52 2.65 13.17 -6.38
CA ILE A 52 1.46 13.57 -7.16
C ILE A 52 0.24 13.93 -6.30
N HIS A 53 0.35 14.16 -4.98
CA HIS A 53 -0.76 14.84 -4.32
C HIS A 53 -0.47 15.50 -2.96
N PRO A 54 -0.64 16.83 -2.83
CA PRO A 54 -0.63 17.53 -1.54
C PRO A 54 -1.87 17.24 -0.68
N VAL A 55 -2.63 16.16 -0.96
CA VAL A 55 -3.91 15.85 -0.29
C VAL A 55 -3.74 15.52 1.19
N TRP A 56 -2.52 15.32 1.68
CA TRP A 56 -2.27 14.97 3.07
C TRP A 56 -1.57 16.06 3.88
N GLN A 57 -1.19 17.18 3.26
CA GLN A 57 -0.50 18.24 3.98
C GLN A 57 -1.39 18.84 5.09
N TRP A 58 -2.67 19.09 4.78
CA TRP A 58 -3.65 19.59 5.75
C TRP A 58 -3.86 18.63 6.94
N PHE A 59 -3.76 17.31 6.71
CA PHE A 59 -3.93 16.31 7.76
C PHE A 59 -2.83 16.37 8.84
N TYR A 60 -1.60 16.73 8.44
CA TYR A 60 -0.47 16.86 9.35
C TYR A 60 -0.38 18.26 10.00
N GLU A 61 -0.89 19.29 9.35
CA GLU A 61 -0.89 20.66 9.86
C GLU A 61 -2.03 20.92 10.86
N GLU A 62 -3.24 20.40 10.60
CA GLU A 62 -4.44 20.75 11.38
C GLU A 62 -4.95 19.60 12.26
N GLY A 63 -4.52 18.37 11.99
CA GLY A 63 -4.92 17.17 12.74
C GLY A 63 -6.38 16.73 12.52
N PRO A 64 -6.73 15.47 12.83
CA PRO A 64 -8.09 14.98 12.67
C PRO A 64 -9.02 15.63 13.70
N GLY A 65 -9.95 16.48 13.24
CA GLY A 65 -11.00 17.08 14.08
C GLY A 65 -11.07 18.61 14.07
N ALA A 66 -10.33 19.30 13.21
CA ALA A 66 -10.52 20.72 12.95
C ALA A 66 -11.79 20.95 12.09
N TRP A 67 -12.95 21.05 12.75
CA TRP A 67 -14.17 21.67 12.22
C TRP A 67 -14.62 22.75 13.19
#